data_AF-A0A8J4XUS6-F1
#
_entry.id   AF-A0A8J4XUS6-F1
#
_cell.length_a   1.000
_cell.length_b   1.000
_cell.length_c   1.000
_cell.angle_alpha   90.00
_cell.angle_beta   90.00
_cell.angle_gamma   90.00
#
_symmetry.space_group_name_H-M   'P 1'
#
loop_
_entity.id
_entity.type
_entity.pdbx_description
1 polymer ?
#
loop_
_entity_poly.entity_id
_entity_poly.type
_entity_poly.pdbx_seq_one_letter_code
_entity_poly.pdbx_strand_id
1 'polypeptide(L)'
;MIELSSSECSPCHHATAPLSAFPRISDPLDYDEFLREYLEKNKPCVFSARFTEGWRARQAWVTQAGTPDVDYLLHHFDRDDQPPFPVRRNGEAKVPVADCDQKHYDSQEKKTYTLQEYIQYWNTARESSEGKKLCLYLKNCGKGVAMIEEFPSLKFKSSHSQLMSNE
;
A
#
# COMPACT_ATOMS: atom_id res chain seq x y z
N MET A 1 -6.45 -0.26 29.63
CA MET A 1 -7.89 -0.25 29.35
C MET A 1 -8.27 1.21 29.18
N ILE A 2 -8.37 1.67 27.95
CA ILE A 2 -8.77 3.06 27.66
C ILE A 2 -10.26 2.97 27.35
N GLU A 3 -11.08 3.40 28.29
CA GLU A 3 -12.51 3.56 28.06
C GLU A 3 -12.73 4.80 27.20
N LEU A 4 -13.35 4.61 26.04
CA LEU A 4 -13.86 5.72 25.25
C LEU A 4 -15.24 6.07 25.82
N SER A 5 -15.27 7.03 26.73
CA SER A 5 -16.52 7.64 27.18
C SER A 5 -17.26 8.22 25.98
N SER A 6 -18.47 7.74 25.75
CA SER A 6 -19.41 8.20 24.74
C SER A 6 -19.75 9.68 24.95
N SER A 7 -19.04 10.55 24.25
CA SER A 7 -19.47 11.92 23.99
C SER A 7 -20.07 11.99 22.59
N GLU A 8 -21.34 12.32 22.52
CA GLU A 8 -22.11 12.52 21.30
C GLU A 8 -21.37 13.48 20.35
N CYS A 9 -21.17 13.05 19.11
CA CYS A 9 -20.42 13.79 18.11
C CYS A 9 -21.27 14.98 17.65
N SER A 10 -21.02 16.16 18.22
CA SER A 10 -21.57 17.43 17.70
C SER A 10 -21.12 17.67 16.26
N PRO A 11 -21.92 18.38 15.43
CA PRO A 11 -21.57 18.65 14.04
C PRO A 11 -20.26 19.42 13.97
N CYS A 12 -19.23 18.83 13.38
CA CYS A 12 -17.92 19.44 13.22
C CYS A 12 -17.94 20.52 12.12
N HIS A 13 -18.67 21.60 12.34
CA HIS A 13 -18.53 22.85 11.60
C HIS A 13 -17.70 23.80 12.45
N HIS A 14 -16.37 23.62 12.47
CA HIS A 14 -15.33 24.62 12.75
C HIS A 14 -14.00 23.91 13.07
N ALA A 15 -13.35 23.35 12.04
CA ALA A 15 -11.90 23.11 12.09
C ALA A 15 -11.23 24.28 11.35
N THR A 16 -11.16 25.44 11.99
CA THR A 16 -10.55 26.65 11.43
C THR A 16 -9.05 26.67 11.71
N ALA A 17 -8.33 25.70 11.16
CA ALA A 17 -6.91 25.73 10.82
C ALA A 17 -6.58 24.40 10.13
N PRO A 18 -5.95 24.39 8.94
CA PRO A 18 -5.36 23.15 8.45
C PRO A 18 -4.38 22.68 9.52
N LEU A 19 -4.44 21.40 9.90
CA LEU A 19 -3.39 20.78 10.71
C LEU A 19 -2.05 21.23 10.11
N SER A 20 -1.16 21.81 10.94
CA SER A 20 0.14 22.24 10.45
C SER A 20 0.77 21.05 9.72
N ALA A 21 1.01 21.21 8.42
CA ALA A 21 1.51 20.13 7.60
C ALA A 21 2.78 19.58 8.24
N PHE A 22 2.89 18.26 8.33
CA PHE A 22 4.09 17.62 8.87
C PHE A 22 5.33 18.11 8.10
N PRO A 23 6.47 18.33 8.78
CA PRO A 23 7.70 18.73 8.11
C PRO A 23 8.03 17.81 6.96
N ARG A 24 8.36 18.38 5.80
CA ARG A 24 8.71 17.64 4.59
C ARG A 24 10.23 17.62 4.43
N ILE A 25 10.80 16.42 4.44
CA ILE A 25 12.25 16.22 4.33
C ILE A 25 12.58 15.98 2.86
N SER A 26 13.37 16.88 2.26
CA SER A 26 13.77 16.82 0.84
C SER A 26 15.27 16.64 0.64
N ASP A 27 16.06 17.15 1.58
CA ASP A 27 17.52 17.03 1.56
C ASP A 27 17.96 15.66 2.08
N PRO A 28 19.14 15.16 1.66
CA PRO A 28 19.70 13.94 2.21
C PRO A 28 19.82 14.08 3.72
N LEU A 29 19.32 13.07 4.43
CA LEU A 29 19.30 13.03 5.88
C LEU A 29 20.05 11.80 6.32
N ASP A 30 21.04 11.96 7.19
CA ASP A 30 21.72 10.81 7.77
C ASP A 30 20.84 10.16 8.85
N TYR A 31 21.07 8.87 9.10
CA TYR A 31 20.26 8.10 10.04
C TYR A 31 20.29 8.68 11.45
N ASP A 32 21.47 9.13 11.92
CA ASP A 32 21.62 9.71 13.25
C ASP A 32 20.83 11.02 13.42
N GLU A 33 20.79 11.85 12.37
CA GLU A 33 19.99 13.07 12.36
C GLU A 33 18.51 12.75 12.37
N PHE A 34 18.07 11.79 11.55
CA PHE A 34 16.69 11.31 11.55
C PHE A 34 16.26 10.75 12.91
N LEU A 35 17.13 9.95 13.54
CA LEU A 35 16.89 9.33 14.83
C LEU A 35 16.64 10.39 15.91
N ARG A 36 17.57 11.34 16.06
CA ARG A 36 17.51 12.37 17.10
C ARG A 36 16.41 13.39 16.86
N GLU A 37 16.21 13.82 15.61
CA GLU A 37 15.30 14.92 15.30
C GLU A 37 13.83 14.50 15.10
N TYR A 38 13.59 13.23 14.77
CA TYR A 38 12.24 12.75 14.45
C TYR A 38 11.84 11.52 15.28
N LEU A 39 12.62 10.44 15.26
CA LEU A 39 12.21 9.17 15.89
C LEU A 39 12.16 9.26 17.42
N GLU A 40 13.24 9.72 18.07
CA GLU A 40 13.31 9.84 19.54
C GLU A 40 12.25 10.82 20.08
N LYS A 41 11.99 11.88 19.32
CA LYS A 41 10.99 12.91 19.66
C LYS A 41 9.56 12.50 19.29
N ASN A 42 9.37 11.33 18.67
CA ASN A 42 8.10 10.85 18.12
C ASN A 42 7.39 11.91 17.24
N LYS A 43 8.18 12.62 16.42
CA LYS A 43 7.71 13.72 15.58
C LYS A 43 7.41 13.22 14.17
N PRO A 44 6.15 13.28 13.70
CA PRO A 44 5.81 12.86 12.35
C PRO A 44 6.44 13.78 11.30
N CYS A 45 6.88 13.19 10.20
CA CYS A 45 7.44 13.88 9.04
C CYS A 45 7.09 13.14 7.75
N VAL A 46 7.22 13.83 6.61
CA VAL A 46 6.98 13.26 5.28
C VAL A 46 8.25 13.33 4.46
N PHE A 47 8.77 12.18 4.03
CA PHE A 47 9.86 12.13 3.07
C PHE A 47 9.39 12.53 1.68
N SER A 48 10.20 13.32 0.98
CA SER A 48 9.97 13.64 -0.43
C SER A 48 10.15 12.41 -1.32
N ALA A 49 9.70 12.51 -2.58
CA ALA A 49 9.83 11.42 -3.56
C ALA A 49 11.28 11.05 -3.89
N ARG A 50 12.26 11.91 -3.57
CA ARG A 50 13.69 11.65 -3.77
C ARG A 50 14.14 10.34 -3.12
N PHE A 51 13.70 10.10 -1.88
CA PHE A 51 14.09 8.92 -1.10
C PHE A 51 13.62 7.60 -1.72
N THR A 52 12.62 7.65 -2.61
CA THR A 52 12.04 6.48 -3.26
C THR A 52 12.30 6.46 -4.76
N GLU A 53 13.10 7.37 -5.31
CA GLU A 53 13.35 7.51 -6.77
C GLU A 53 13.91 6.24 -7.42
N GLY A 54 14.78 5.52 -6.71
CA GLY A 54 15.32 4.23 -7.17
C GLY A 54 14.36 3.04 -7.03
N TRP A 55 13.15 3.22 -6.47
CA TRP A 55 12.24 2.11 -6.26
C TRP A 55 11.61 1.67 -7.57
N ARG A 56 11.79 0.38 -7.93
CA ARG A 56 11.15 -0.22 -9.11
C ARG A 56 9.64 -0.01 -9.12
N ALA A 57 8.97 -0.02 -7.96
CA ALA A 57 7.54 0.26 -7.86
C ALA A 57 7.14 1.61 -8.49
N ARG A 58 7.99 2.64 -8.41
CA ARG A 58 7.72 3.95 -9.04
C ARG A 58 7.81 3.91 -10.56
N GLN A 59 8.48 2.91 -11.12
CA GLN A 59 8.71 2.76 -12.56
C GLN A 59 7.77 1.71 -13.17
N ALA A 60 7.47 0.64 -12.42
CA ALA A 60 6.76 -0.53 -12.91
C ALA A 60 5.28 -0.55 -12.52
N TRP A 61 4.88 0.07 -11.40
CA TRP A 61 3.49 0.03 -10.92
C TRP A 61 2.73 1.31 -11.23
N VAL A 62 3.32 2.19 -12.04
CA VAL A 62 2.78 3.51 -12.38
C VAL A 62 2.82 3.67 -13.89
N THR A 63 1.69 4.06 -14.47
CA THR A 63 1.55 4.37 -15.89
C THR A 63 2.23 5.69 -16.24
N GLN A 64 2.43 5.97 -17.53
CA GLN A 64 2.95 7.27 -17.99
C GLN A 64 2.06 8.45 -17.57
N ALA A 65 0.76 8.21 -17.32
CA ALA A 65 -0.17 9.21 -16.82
C ALA A 65 -0.08 9.44 -15.30
N GLY A 66 0.85 8.77 -14.59
CA GLY A 66 1.02 8.91 -13.15
C GLY A 66 -0.05 8.18 -12.32
N THR A 67 -0.82 7.29 -12.93
CA THR A 67 -1.85 6.47 -12.24
C THR A 67 -1.36 5.04 -12.04
N PRO A 68 -1.90 4.29 -11.07
CA PRO A 68 -1.49 2.90 -10.86
C PRO A 68 -1.66 2.03 -12.11
N ASP A 69 -0.63 1.26 -12.46
CA ASP A 69 -0.66 0.27 -13.55
C ASP A 69 -1.21 -1.06 -13.03
N VAL A 70 -2.53 -1.19 -13.07
CA VAL A 70 -3.24 -2.38 -12.57
C VAL A 70 -3.04 -3.61 -13.45
N ASP A 71 -2.77 -3.42 -14.74
CA ASP A 71 -2.46 -4.52 -15.64
C ASP A 71 -1.11 -5.12 -15.28
N TYR A 72 -0.09 -4.28 -15.05
CA TYR A 72 1.21 -4.75 -14.56
C TYR A 72 1.04 -5.54 -13.26
N LEU A 73 0.26 -5.01 -12.31
CA LEU A 73 0.03 -5.66 -11.02
C LEU A 73 -0.64 -7.03 -11.20
N LEU A 74 -1.70 -7.15 -11.99
CA LEU A 74 -2.34 -8.44 -12.28
C LEU A 74 -1.31 -9.47 -12.75
N HIS A 75 -0.54 -9.12 -13.79
CA HIS A 75 0.39 -10.04 -14.47
C HIS A 75 1.54 -10.55 -13.61
N HIS A 76 1.90 -9.82 -12.55
CA HIS A 76 3.08 -10.12 -11.73
C HIS A 76 2.74 -10.53 -10.30
N PHE A 77 1.55 -10.22 -9.81
CA PHE A 77 1.12 -10.56 -8.46
C PHE A 77 0.95 -12.07 -8.27
N ASP A 78 0.70 -12.85 -9.32
CA ASP A 78 0.34 -14.28 -9.17
C ASP A 78 1.47 -15.24 -9.55
N ARG A 79 2.66 -14.70 -9.84
CA ARG A 79 3.82 -15.50 -10.25
C ARG A 79 4.57 -16.05 -9.03
N ASP A 80 4.06 -17.16 -8.51
CA ASP A 80 4.83 -18.09 -7.69
C ASP A 80 5.88 -18.77 -8.58
N ASP A 81 7.05 -18.15 -8.75
CA ASP A 81 8.15 -18.67 -9.58
C ASP A 81 8.93 -19.85 -8.91
N GLN A 82 8.35 -20.52 -7.91
CA GLN A 82 8.98 -21.62 -7.18
C GLN A 82 8.07 -22.87 -7.08
N PRO A 83 8.48 -24.04 -7.60
CA PRO A 83 7.83 -25.31 -7.26
C PRO A 83 7.89 -25.54 -5.73
N PRO A 84 6.90 -26.20 -5.10
CA PRO A 84 5.94 -27.15 -5.66
C PRO A 84 4.53 -26.59 -5.91
N PHE A 85 4.32 -25.27 -5.80
CA PHE A 85 2.99 -24.69 -5.98
C PHE A 85 2.61 -24.57 -7.48
N PRO A 86 1.36 -24.88 -7.86
CA PRO A 86 0.91 -24.72 -9.24
C PRO A 86 0.93 -23.25 -9.65
N VAL A 87 1.39 -23.00 -10.87
CA VAL A 87 1.31 -21.69 -11.52
C VAL A 87 -0.15 -21.23 -11.49
N ARG A 88 -0.45 -20.19 -10.71
CA ARG A 88 -1.77 -19.58 -10.70
C ARG A 88 -1.98 -18.86 -12.03
N ARG A 89 -3.20 -18.92 -12.57
CA ARG A 89 -3.54 -18.06 -13.70
C ARG A 89 -3.60 -16.61 -13.24
N ASN A 90 -3.27 -15.73 -14.17
CA ASN A 90 -3.24 -14.29 -13.97
C ASN A 90 -4.53 -13.77 -13.31
N GLY A 91 -4.42 -13.19 -12.11
CA GLY A 91 -5.53 -12.57 -11.38
C GLY A 91 -6.33 -13.50 -10.46
N GLU A 92 -5.95 -14.78 -10.32
CA GLU A 92 -6.57 -15.74 -9.40
C GLU A 92 -6.05 -15.65 -7.95
N ALA A 93 -5.04 -14.82 -7.64
CA ALA A 93 -4.58 -14.63 -6.26
C ALA A 93 -5.72 -14.15 -5.36
N LYS A 94 -5.82 -14.79 -4.21
CA LYS A 94 -6.82 -14.48 -3.19
C LYS A 94 -6.32 -13.31 -2.35
N VAL A 95 -7.11 -12.24 -2.31
CA VAL A 95 -6.77 -11.00 -1.63
C VAL A 95 -7.85 -10.58 -0.64
N PRO A 96 -7.48 -10.02 0.52
CA PRO A 96 -8.44 -9.52 1.50
C PRO A 96 -8.92 -8.12 1.13
N VAL A 97 -10.22 -7.98 0.94
CA VAL A 97 -10.89 -6.71 0.62
C VAL A 97 -11.82 -6.32 1.76
N ALA A 98 -11.62 -5.13 2.32
CA ALA A 98 -12.46 -4.59 3.37
C ALA A 98 -13.58 -3.75 2.78
N ASP A 99 -14.79 -3.90 3.30
CA ASP A 99 -15.89 -2.97 3.04
C ASP A 99 -15.82 -1.82 4.05
N CYS A 100 -15.56 -0.61 3.57
CA CYS A 100 -15.39 0.55 4.45
C CYS A 100 -16.72 1.04 5.05
N ASP A 101 -17.86 0.67 4.47
CA ASP A 101 -19.19 1.04 4.95
C ASP A 101 -19.69 0.08 6.04
N GLN A 102 -19.04 -1.09 6.20
CA GLN A 102 -19.39 -2.08 7.21
C GLN A 102 -18.33 -2.16 8.30
N LYS A 103 -18.73 -1.84 9.52
CA LYS A 103 -17.92 -2.07 10.73
C LYS A 103 -18.45 -3.31 11.45
N HIS A 104 -17.54 -4.23 11.76
CA HIS A 104 -17.81 -5.38 12.60
C HIS A 104 -16.81 -5.35 13.77
N TYR A 105 -17.27 -4.90 14.94
CA TYR A 105 -16.44 -4.44 16.06
C TYR A 105 -15.53 -3.24 15.68
N ASP A 106 -14.40 -3.03 16.37
CA ASP A 106 -13.40 -1.98 16.08
C ASP A 106 -12.63 -2.21 14.75
N SER A 107 -13.14 -3.07 13.86
CA SER A 107 -12.50 -3.45 12.60
C SER A 107 -13.51 -3.48 11.45
N GLN A 108 -12.99 -3.25 10.24
CA GLN A 108 -13.76 -3.45 9.00
C GLN A 108 -13.78 -4.94 8.66
N GLU A 109 -14.95 -5.47 8.31
CA GLU A 109 -15.07 -6.86 7.87
C GLU A 109 -14.30 -7.04 6.55
N LYS A 110 -13.49 -8.10 6.48
CA LYS A 110 -12.72 -8.44 5.28
C LYS A 110 -13.34 -9.65 4.61
N LYS A 111 -13.54 -9.55 3.31
CA LYS A 111 -13.96 -10.65 2.44
C LYS A 111 -12.81 -11.03 1.52
N THR A 112 -12.77 -12.29 1.13
CA THR A 112 -11.74 -12.78 0.21
C THR A 112 -12.25 -12.61 -1.22
N TYR A 113 -11.53 -11.84 -2.02
CA TYR A 113 -11.76 -11.65 -3.45
C TYR A 113 -10.60 -12.27 -4.24
N THR A 114 -10.74 -12.47 -5.53
CA THR A 114 -9.59 -12.55 -6.43
C THR A 114 -9.08 -11.14 -6.76
N LEU A 115 -7.79 -11.02 -7.08
CA LEU A 115 -7.24 -9.74 -7.51
C LEU A 115 -7.96 -9.21 -8.77
N GLN A 116 -8.33 -10.11 -9.68
CA GLN A 116 -9.12 -9.77 -10.86
C GLN A 116 -10.51 -9.21 -10.51
N GLU A 117 -11.23 -9.84 -9.59
CA GLU A 117 -12.54 -9.35 -9.12
C GLU A 117 -12.44 -7.95 -8.52
N TYR A 118 -11.40 -7.70 -7.71
CA TYR A 118 -11.16 -6.39 -7.10
C TYR A 118 -10.83 -5.32 -8.14
N ILE A 119 -9.96 -5.61 -9.12
CA ILE A 119 -9.59 -4.63 -10.15
C ILE A 119 -10.75 -4.30 -11.07
N GLN A 120 -11.59 -5.28 -11.41
CA GLN A 120 -12.82 -5.04 -12.16
C GLN A 120 -13.73 -4.07 -11.41
N TYR A 121 -13.96 -4.31 -10.10
CA TYR A 121 -14.67 -3.37 -9.24
C TYR A 121 -14.04 -1.98 -9.26
N TRP A 122 -12.71 -1.89 -9.11
CA TRP A 122 -12.01 -0.61 -9.00
C TRP A 122 -12.10 0.22 -10.27
N ASN A 123 -11.98 -0.41 -11.45
CA ASN A 123 -12.15 0.26 -12.74
C ASN A 123 -13.57 0.82 -12.89
N THR A 124 -14.60 0.02 -12.61
CA THR A 124 -16.01 0.49 -12.63
C THR A 124 -16.29 1.57 -11.59
N ALA A 125 -15.66 1.47 -10.41
CA ALA A 125 -15.79 2.47 -9.35
C ALA A 125 -15.23 3.83 -9.78
N ARG A 126 -14.11 3.86 -10.52
CA ARG A 126 -13.46 5.07 -11.04
C ARG A 126 -14.22 5.74 -12.19
N GLU A 127 -14.87 4.95 -13.03
CA GLU A 127 -15.52 5.46 -14.26
C GLU A 127 -16.93 6.03 -14.02
N SER A 128 -17.68 5.52 -13.04
CA SER A 128 -19.06 5.99 -12.82
C SER A 128 -19.13 7.11 -11.77
N SER A 129 -19.81 8.20 -12.13
CA SER A 129 -20.04 9.41 -11.33
C SER A 129 -21.35 9.39 -10.52
N GLU A 130 -22.12 8.30 -10.56
CA GLU A 130 -23.49 8.25 -10.04
C GLU A 130 -23.67 7.18 -8.95
N GLY A 131 -24.18 7.60 -7.78
CA GLY A 131 -24.62 6.73 -6.68
C GLY A 131 -23.59 6.49 -5.56
N LYS A 132 -24.10 6.14 -4.36
CA LYS A 132 -23.29 5.72 -3.21
C LYS A 132 -22.79 4.29 -3.47
N LYS A 133 -21.59 4.16 -4.03
CA LYS A 133 -20.97 2.85 -4.27
C LYS A 133 -20.40 2.28 -2.97
N LEU A 134 -20.42 0.95 -2.87
CA LEU A 134 -19.69 0.20 -1.86
C LEU A 134 -18.22 0.63 -1.88
N CYS A 135 -17.67 1.12 -0.78
CA CYS A 135 -16.27 1.56 -0.70
C CYS A 135 -15.38 0.38 -0.31
N LEU A 136 -14.90 -0.38 -1.31
CA LEU A 136 -14.03 -1.52 -1.09
C LEU A 136 -12.56 -1.11 -1.10
N TYR A 137 -11.81 -1.59 -0.11
CA TYR A 137 -10.40 -1.27 0.06
C TYR A 137 -9.54 -2.52 0.25
N LEU A 138 -8.53 -2.68 -0.61
CA LEU A 138 -7.52 -3.72 -0.48
C LEU A 138 -6.57 -3.40 0.68
N LYS A 139 -6.82 -3.98 1.86
CA LYS A 139 -6.09 -3.68 3.10
C LYS A 139 -5.35 -4.89 3.67
N ASN A 140 -4.06 -4.71 3.98
CA ASN A 140 -3.21 -5.76 4.56
C ASN A 140 -3.12 -7.01 3.66
N CYS A 141 -2.99 -6.81 2.34
CA CYS A 141 -2.65 -7.89 1.40
C CYS A 141 -1.17 -8.23 1.62
N GLY A 142 -0.91 -9.31 2.37
CA GLY A 142 0.43 -9.66 2.84
C GLY A 142 0.87 -8.78 4.02
N LYS A 143 1.26 -9.39 5.14
CA LYS A 143 2.13 -8.69 6.09
C LYS A 143 3.40 -8.33 5.29
N GLY A 144 3.98 -7.14 5.43
CA GLY A 144 4.99 -6.61 4.48
C GLY A 144 6.21 -7.49 4.16
N VAL A 145 6.46 -8.54 4.95
CA VAL A 145 7.42 -9.62 4.65
C VAL A 145 6.83 -10.66 3.70
N ALA A 146 5.59 -11.08 3.92
CA ALA A 146 4.83 -12.01 3.09
C ALA A 146 4.56 -11.46 1.68
N MET A 147 4.22 -10.19 1.47
CA MET A 147 4.02 -9.70 0.08
C MET A 147 5.32 -9.79 -0.75
N ILE A 148 6.46 -9.54 -0.13
CA ILE A 148 7.76 -9.59 -0.82
C ILE A 148 8.23 -11.05 -0.94
N GLU A 149 8.01 -11.90 0.07
CA GLU A 149 8.37 -13.32 0.07
C GLU A 149 7.46 -14.22 -0.77
N GLU A 150 6.14 -14.01 -0.70
CA GLU A 150 5.11 -14.71 -1.48
C GLU A 150 5.12 -14.25 -2.94
N PHE A 151 5.62 -13.05 -3.25
CA PHE A 151 5.72 -12.55 -4.64
C PHE A 151 7.14 -12.13 -4.99
N PRO A 152 8.08 -13.09 -5.17
CA PRO A 152 9.49 -12.82 -5.48
C PRO A 152 9.69 -12.03 -6.78
N SER A 153 8.76 -12.13 -7.73
CA SER A 153 8.73 -11.35 -8.97
C SER A 153 8.71 -9.84 -8.74
N LEU A 154 8.23 -9.41 -7.56
CA LEU A 154 8.20 -8.01 -7.12
C LEU A 154 9.45 -7.60 -6.33
N LYS A 155 10.37 -8.54 -6.02
CA LYS A 155 11.65 -8.25 -5.33
C LYS A 155 12.63 -7.52 -6.24
N PHE A 156 13.42 -6.65 -5.62
CA PHE A 156 14.62 -6.06 -6.21
C PHE A 156 15.76 -7.09 -6.23
N LYS A 157 16.30 -7.42 -7.42
CA LYS A 157 17.63 -8.04 -7.51
C LYS A 157 18.66 -6.91 -7.63
N SER A 158 19.37 -6.63 -6.54
CA SER A 158 20.54 -5.76 -6.58
C SER A 158 21.63 -6.40 -7.42
N SER A 159 22.13 -5.68 -8.44
CA SER A 159 23.24 -6.11 -9.30
C SER A 159 24.60 -6.22 -8.57
N HIS A 160 24.66 -6.03 -7.26
CA HIS A 160 25.90 -6.17 -6.49
C HIS A 160 26.30 -7.62 -6.16
N SER A 161 25.46 -8.62 -6.45
CA SER A 161 25.75 -10.03 -6.12
C SER A 161 26.51 -10.81 -7.19
N GLN A 162 26.84 -10.20 -8.33
CA GLN A 162 27.44 -10.92 -9.47
C GLN A 162 28.99 -10.89 -9.53
N LEU A 163 29.67 -10.41 -8.47
CA LEU A 163 31.14 -10.27 -8.46
C LEU A 163 31.91 -11.23 -7.53
N MET A 164 31.27 -12.24 -6.94
CA MET A 164 31.96 -13.19 -6.02
C MET A 164 31.86 -14.66 -6.46
N SER A 165 31.92 -14.94 -7.76
CA SER A 165 31.96 -16.32 -8.27
C SER A 165 32.86 -16.47 -9.49
N ASN A 166 34.04 -15.86 -9.45
CA ASN A 166 35.17 -16.17 -10.32
C ASN A 166 36.47 -15.99 -9.54
N GLU A 167 36.76 -16.92 -8.63
CA GLU A 167 38.11 -17.40 -8.31
C GLU A 167 38.04 -18.90 -8.02
#